data_AF-A0AA39VUR4-F1
#
_entry.id   AF-A0AA39VUR4-F1
#
_cell.length_a   1.000
_cell.length_b   1.000
_cell.length_c   1.000
_cell.angle_alpha   90.00
_cell.angle_beta   90.00
_cell.angle_gamma   90.00
#
_symmetry.space_group_name_H-M   'P 1'
#
loop_
_entity.id
_entity.type
_entity.pdbx_description
1 polymer ?
#
loop_
_entity_poly.entity_id
_entity_poly.type
_entity_poly.pdbx_seq_one_letter_code
_entity_poly.pdbx_strand_id
1 'polypeptide(L)'
;MSQTADGIPQVKLSSYVFKIGQQVALFSAGPIDPAAGLRSYVETLLRKSSSEFNVLCGVIGDGNAAAKSLFWQARKGLSFVLTFESERGRNATILIARKHALDCNVVLA
;
A
#
# COMPACT_ATOMS: atom_id res chain seq x y z
N MET A 1 -13.60 -10.23 -14.86
CA MET A 1 -12.15 -10.51 -14.92
C MET A 1 -11.63 -9.99 -16.26
N SER A 2 -11.18 -8.73 -16.33
CA SER A 2 -10.57 -8.19 -17.55
C SER A 2 -9.06 -8.22 -17.39
N GLN A 3 -8.41 -9.21 -17.99
CA GLN A 3 -6.95 -9.33 -18.01
C GLN A 3 -6.42 -8.49 -19.18
N THR A 4 -5.50 -7.56 -18.91
CA THR A 4 -4.62 -6.94 -19.91
C THR A 4 -3.34 -7.78 -20.05
N ALA A 5 -2.71 -7.72 -21.23
CA ALA A 5 -1.66 -8.61 -21.74
C ALA A 5 -0.36 -8.75 -20.91
N ASP A 6 -0.17 -7.95 -19.86
CA ASP A 6 1.08 -7.90 -19.08
C ASP A 6 1.05 -8.69 -17.75
N GLY A 7 -0.03 -9.43 -17.46
CA GLY A 7 -0.12 -10.29 -16.27
C GLY A 7 -0.11 -9.55 -14.92
N ILE A 8 -0.13 -8.21 -14.92
CA ILE A 8 -0.23 -7.40 -13.70
C ILE A 8 -1.70 -7.43 -13.22
N PRO A 9 -1.98 -7.88 -11.98
CA PRO A 9 -3.33 -7.89 -11.45
C PRO A 9 -3.87 -6.46 -11.32
N GLN A 10 -4.90 -6.16 -12.11
CA GLN A 10 -5.57 -4.87 -12.12
C GLN A 10 -6.50 -4.75 -10.91
N VAL A 11 -6.23 -3.81 -10.01
CA VAL A 11 -7.05 -3.57 -8.82
C VAL A 11 -8.03 -2.43 -9.10
N LYS A 12 -9.32 -2.69 -8.91
CA LYS A 12 -10.38 -1.68 -8.97
C LYS A 12 -10.88 -1.38 -7.57
N LEU A 13 -11.06 -0.10 -7.24
CA LEU A 13 -11.62 0.30 -5.95
C LEU A 13 -13.15 0.34 -6.03
N SER A 14 -13.79 -0.06 -4.93
CA SER A 14 -15.23 0.08 -4.73
C SER A 14 -15.49 0.78 -3.40
N SER A 15 -16.47 1.68 -3.38
CA SER A 15 -16.98 2.29 -2.15
C SER A 15 -18.50 2.24 -2.14
N TYR A 16 -19.07 2.24 -0.94
CA TYR A 16 -20.51 2.21 -0.73
C TYR A 16 -20.93 3.42 0.08
N VAL A 17 -21.90 4.18 -0.42
CA VAL A 17 -22.49 5.32 0.29
C VAL A 17 -23.92 4.95 0.69
N PHE A 18 -24.22 5.09 1.96
CA PHE A 18 -25.54 4.81 2.52
C PHE A 18 -26.22 6.13 2.90
N LYS A 19 -27.40 6.42 2.35
CA LYS A 19 -28.23 7.58 2.70
C LYS A 19 -29.68 7.13 2.79
N ILE A 20 -30.30 7.30 3.97
CA ILE A 20 -31.71 7.02 4.31
C ILE A 20 -32.38 5.98 3.37
N GLY A 21 -32.13 4.70 3.62
CA GLY A 21 -32.75 3.59 2.88
C GLY A 21 -32.16 3.30 1.49
N GLN A 22 -31.23 4.12 1.00
CA GLN A 22 -30.54 3.93 -0.28
C GLN A 22 -29.06 3.58 -0.06
N GLN A 23 -28.59 2.55 -0.76
CA GLN A 23 -27.18 2.21 -0.89
C GLN A 23 -26.74 2.47 -2.33
N VAL A 24 -25.67 3.25 -2.50
CA VAL A 24 -25.07 3.54 -3.80
C VAL A 24 -23.68 2.94 -3.83
N ALA A 25 -23.42 2.08 -4.81
CA ALA A 25 -22.10 1.56 -5.10
C ALA A 25 -21.38 2.49 -6.09
N LEU A 26 -20.16 2.91 -5.73
CA LEU A 26 -19.28 3.70 -6.57
C LEU A 26 -18.03 2.88 -6.89
N PHE A 27 -17.52 3.02 -8.11
CA PHE A 27 -16.32 2.33 -8.57
C PHE A 27 -15.34 3.34 -9.13
N SER A 28 -14.03 3.05 -9.02
CA SER A 28 -13.03 3.84 -9.73
C SER A 28 -13.26 3.80 -11.25
N ALA A 29 -12.95 4.91 -11.93
CA ALA A 29 -13.16 5.04 -13.39
C ALA A 29 -12.37 4.00 -14.20
N GLY A 30 -11.21 3.58 -13.68
CA GLY A 30 -10.39 2.51 -14.21
C GLY A 30 -9.64 1.77 -13.10
N PRO A 31 -8.77 0.82 -13.47
CA PRO A 31 -7.81 0.23 -12.55
C PRO A 31 -6.88 1.27 -11.93
N ILE A 32 -6.28 0.94 -10.79
CA ILE A 32 -5.20 1.77 -10.21
C ILE A 32 -3.94 1.56 -11.05
N ASP A 33 -3.41 2.66 -11.60
CA ASP A 33 -2.16 2.62 -12.34
C ASP A 33 -0.97 2.35 -11.41
N PRO A 34 -0.03 1.48 -11.82
CA PRO A 34 1.22 1.30 -11.08
C PRO A 34 2.00 2.61 -11.05
N ALA A 35 2.59 2.93 -9.89
CA ALA A 35 3.40 4.14 -9.74
C ALA A 35 4.65 4.07 -10.63
N ALA A 36 4.72 4.96 -11.62
CA ALA A 36 5.82 5.01 -12.57
C ALA A 36 7.19 5.16 -11.87
N GLY A 37 8.12 4.26 -12.18
CA GLY A 37 9.49 4.26 -11.64
C GLY A 37 9.62 3.80 -10.19
N LEU A 38 8.53 3.46 -9.49
CA LEU A 38 8.58 2.99 -8.10
C LEU A 38 9.42 1.71 -7.96
N ARG A 39 9.31 0.80 -8.93
CA ARG A 39 10.05 -0.47 -8.95
C ARG A 39 11.57 -0.24 -8.94
N SER A 40 12.08 0.59 -9.86
CA SER A 40 13.51 0.93 -9.95
C SER A 40 14.02 1.64 -8.68
N TYR A 41 13.19 2.52 -8.11
CA TYR A 41 13.51 3.19 -6.85
C TYR A 41 13.62 2.20 -5.68
N VAL A 42 12.70 1.23 -5.60
CA VAL A 42 12.75 0.16 -4.59
C VAL A 42 13.97 -0.74 -4.77
N GLU A 43 14.31 -1.13 -6.00
CA GLU A 43 15.51 -1.91 -6.28
C GLU A 43 16.80 -1.21 -5.83
N THR A 44 16.86 0.11 -5.97
CA THR A 44 17.98 0.93 -5.48
C THR A 44 18.05 0.94 -3.94
N LEU A 45 16.91 1.10 -3.27
CA LEU A 45 16.84 1.11 -1.81
C LEU A 45 17.12 -0.25 -1.17
N LEU A 46 16.72 -1.34 -1.82
CA LEU A 46 16.98 -2.71 -1.38
C LEU A 46 18.47 -3.04 -1.32
N ARG A 47 19.27 -2.49 -2.24
CA ARG A 47 20.74 -2.67 -2.20
C ARG A 47 21.38 -2.01 -0.97
N LYS A 48 20.64 -1.19 -0.23
CA LYS A 48 21.17 -0.29 0.79
C LYS A 48 20.68 -0.58 2.22
N SER A 49 19.73 -1.49 2.44
CA SER A 49 19.08 -1.65 3.76
C SER A 49 18.90 -3.10 4.20
N SER A 50 19.13 -3.36 5.50
CA SER A 50 18.72 -4.56 6.24
C SER A 50 17.72 -4.13 7.32
N SER A 51 16.54 -4.75 7.41
CA SER A 51 15.61 -4.53 8.53
C SER A 51 14.44 -5.51 8.53
N GLU A 52 14.07 -5.98 9.73
CA GLU A 52 12.87 -6.79 9.98
C GLU A 52 11.62 -5.91 10.06
N PHE A 53 10.53 -6.34 9.43
CA PHE A 53 9.24 -5.63 9.42
C PHE A 53 8.11 -6.63 9.65
N ASN A 54 7.12 -6.30 10.50
CA ASN A 54 6.12 -7.25 10.97
C ASN A 54 4.66 -6.99 10.54
N VAL A 55 4.25 -5.77 10.11
CA VAL A 55 3.03 -5.51 9.28
C VAL A 55 3.05 -4.04 8.80
N LEU A 56 2.81 -3.74 7.53
CA LEU A 56 2.87 -2.38 6.96
C LEU A 56 1.71 -2.11 6.00
N CYS A 57 0.75 -1.26 6.41
CA CYS A 57 -0.48 -0.97 5.66
C CYS A 57 -0.62 0.52 5.32
N GLY A 58 -1.54 0.85 4.40
CA GLY A 58 -2.01 2.24 4.24
C GLY A 58 -2.89 2.66 5.38
N VAL A 59 -2.82 3.94 5.71
CA VAL A 59 -3.75 4.54 6.64
C VAL A 59 -5.04 4.85 5.88
N ILE A 60 -6.17 4.36 6.41
CA ILE A 60 -7.51 4.77 5.97
C ILE A 60 -7.91 5.91 6.91
N GLY A 61 -7.99 7.14 6.40
CA GLY A 61 -8.22 8.32 7.22
C GLY A 61 -8.57 9.55 6.38
N ASP A 62 -8.76 10.68 7.05
CA ASP A 62 -9.21 11.93 6.45
C ASP A 62 -8.09 12.59 5.59
N GLY A 63 -8.37 12.76 4.30
CA GLY A 63 -7.64 13.68 3.42
C GLY A 63 -6.28 13.24 2.86
N ASN A 64 -5.60 14.24 2.27
CA ASN A 64 -4.34 14.14 1.52
C ASN A 64 -3.15 13.55 2.33
N ALA A 65 -3.26 13.52 3.66
CA ALA A 65 -2.24 12.94 4.54
C ALA A 65 -2.24 11.40 4.49
N ALA A 66 -3.39 10.77 4.24
CA ALA A 66 -3.53 9.31 4.22
C ALA A 66 -2.59 8.65 3.18
N ALA A 67 -2.39 9.30 2.04
CA ALA A 67 -1.50 8.81 0.97
C ALA A 67 0.00 8.82 1.38
N LYS A 68 0.37 9.64 2.35
CA LYS A 68 1.74 9.75 2.89
C LYS A 68 1.93 9.00 4.21
N SER A 69 0.86 8.49 4.81
CA SER A 69 0.90 7.81 6.09
C SER A 69 0.91 6.28 5.94
N LEU A 70 1.52 5.62 6.92
CA LEU A 70 1.74 4.20 7.00
C LEU A 70 1.37 3.72 8.40
N PHE A 71 0.55 2.69 8.48
CA PHE A 71 0.30 2.00 9.73
C PHE A 71 1.29 0.85 9.89
N TRP A 72 2.03 0.85 11.00
CA TRP A 72 2.96 -0.22 11.34
C TRP A 72 2.56 -0.86 12.67
N GLN A 73 2.36 -2.18 12.67
CA GLN A 73 2.13 -2.94 13.89
C GLN A 73 3.36 -3.82 14.17
N ALA A 74 4.16 -3.41 15.16
CA ALA A 74 5.35 -4.16 15.54
C ALA A 74 5.00 -5.47 16.24
N ARG A 75 3.97 -5.41 17.11
CA ARG A 75 3.42 -6.56 17.86
C ARG A 75 2.02 -6.22 18.38
N LYS A 76 1.28 -7.23 18.86
CA LYS A 76 -0.03 -7.01 19.51
C LYS A 76 0.11 -5.97 20.63
N GLY A 77 -0.73 -4.93 20.58
CA GLY A 77 -0.70 -3.82 21.55
C GLY A 77 0.36 -2.73 21.30
N LEU A 78 1.18 -2.83 20.24
CA LEU A 78 2.13 -1.78 19.87
C LEU A 78 2.06 -1.47 18.36
N SER A 79 1.54 -0.27 18.05
CA SER A 79 1.37 0.21 16.68
C SER A 79 1.74 1.67 16.55
N PHE A 80 2.17 2.05 15.36
CA PHE A 80 2.61 3.39 15.00
C PHE A 80 1.94 3.85 13.72
N VAL A 81 1.70 5.15 13.62
CA VAL A 81 1.38 5.82 12.36
C VAL A 81 2.59 6.66 11.97
N LEU A 82 3.24 6.29 10.88
CA LEU A 82 4.41 6.97 10.34
C LEU A 82 3.97 7.83 9.15
N THR A 83 4.38 9.10 9.14
CA THR A 83 4.08 10.02 8.02
C THR A 83 5.36 10.32 7.27
N PHE A 84 5.32 10.13 5.95
CA PHE A 84 6.46 10.34 5.07
C PHE A 84 6.39 11.72 4.41
N GLU A 85 7.55 12.23 3.99
CA GLU A 85 7.63 13.47 3.21
C GLU A 85 6.95 13.33 1.84
N SER A 86 7.01 12.13 1.24
CA SER A 86 6.43 11.82 -0.06
C SER A 86 5.67 10.48 -0.10
N GLU A 87 4.62 10.43 -0.91
CA GLU A 87 3.84 9.22 -1.20
C GLU A 87 4.72 8.15 -1.85
N ARG A 88 5.65 8.57 -2.72
CA ARG A 88 6.62 7.69 -3.36
C ARG A 88 7.53 7.02 -2.33
N GLY A 89 8.03 7.77 -1.34
CA GLY A 89 8.82 7.24 -0.24
C GLY A 89 8.04 6.22 0.57
N ARG A 90 6.81 6.57 0.98
CA ARG A 90 5.90 5.66 1.69
C ARG A 90 5.63 4.36 0.94
N ASN A 91 5.32 4.44 -0.36
CA ASN A 91 5.05 3.27 -1.20
C ASN A 91 6.30 2.39 -1.38
N ALA A 92 7.48 3.00 -1.50
CA ALA A 92 8.74 2.28 -1.65
C ALA A 92 9.08 1.50 -0.39
N THR A 93 8.97 2.12 0.79
CA THR A 93 9.22 1.49 2.08
C THR A 93 8.35 0.25 2.29
N ILE A 94 7.07 0.31 1.91
CA ILE A 94 6.17 -0.85 2.00
C ILE A 94 6.64 -1.99 1.11
N LEU A 95 7.02 -1.69 -0.14
CA LEU A 95 7.46 -2.72 -1.07
C LEU A 95 8.77 -3.38 -0.61
N ILE A 96 9.72 -2.57 -0.12
CA ILE A 96 11.00 -3.04 0.43
C ILE A 96 10.76 -3.95 1.62
N ALA A 97 9.96 -3.50 2.56
CA ALA A 97 9.70 -4.24 3.77
C ALA A 97 8.92 -5.53 3.52
N ARG A 98 7.94 -5.51 2.61
CA ARG A 98 7.24 -6.73 2.16
C ARG A 98 8.19 -7.70 1.48
N LYS A 99 9.11 -7.21 0.65
CA LYS A 99 10.13 -8.07 0.03
C LYS A 99 11.05 -8.67 1.08
N HIS A 100 11.58 -7.87 2.00
CA HIS A 100 12.49 -8.36 3.03
C HIS A 100 11.80 -9.36 3.96
N ALA A 101 10.54 -9.13 4.32
CA ALA A 101 9.78 -10.10 5.11
C ALA A 101 9.56 -11.41 4.34
N LEU A 102 9.26 -11.33 3.04
CA LEU A 102 9.14 -12.51 2.18
C LEU A 102 10.46 -13.30 2.12
N ASP A 103 11.60 -12.62 2.03
CA ASP A 103 12.94 -13.23 2.08
C ASP A 103 13.17 -13.94 3.44
N CYS A 104 12.51 -13.49 4.52
CA CYS A 104 12.47 -14.13 5.83
C CYS A 104 11.31 -15.14 6.01
N ASN A 105 10.59 -15.49 4.93
CA ASN A 105 9.42 -16.37 4.96
C ASN A 105 8.25 -15.86 5.84
N VAL A 106 8.14 -14.55 6.00
CA VAL A 106 7.07 -13.84 6.72
C VAL A 106 6.24 -13.01 5.73
N VAL A 107 4.91 -13.07 5.83
CA VAL A 107 4.01 -12.29 4.96
C VAL A 107 3.46 -11.09 5.73
N LEU A 108 3.72 -9.88 5.21
CA LEU A 108 3.16 -8.63 5.73
C LEU A 108 1.94 -8.22 4.91
N ALA A 109 0.77 -8.24 5.54
CA ALA A 109 -0.49 -7.77 4.94
C ALA A 109 -0.79 -6.34 5.35
#